data_AF-A0A7H0LK65-F1
#
_entry.id   AF-A0A7H0LK65-F1
#
_cell.length_a   1.000
_cell.length_b   1.000
_cell.length_c   1.000
_cell.angle_alpha   90.00
_cell.angle_beta   90.00
_cell.angle_gamma   90.00
#
_symmetry.space_group_name_H-M   'P 1'
#
loop_
_entity.id
_entity.type
_entity.pdbx_description
1 polymer ?
#
loop_
_entity_poly.entity_id
_entity_poly.type
_entity_poly.pdbx_seq_one_letter_code
_entity_poly.pdbx_strand_id
1 'polypeptide(L)'
;MKKALRVVLPFISLLTSLAGTEARAAAEALPIYNFDIFCRKLSGGDFAKDVKCGEQEGAAYSTLEKIWASVPEQRKVECHNVAYDADSGAGSYALHLRCIEKGK
;
A
#
# COMPACT_ATOMS: atom_id res chain seq x y z
N MET A 1 3.89 29.18 72.00
CA MET A 1 3.07 30.07 71.13
C MET A 1 3.69 30.13 69.74
N LYS A 2 2.87 30.32 68.69
CA LYS A 2 3.14 30.36 67.22
C LYS A 2 2.74 29.04 66.52
N LYS A 3 1.44 28.87 66.24
CA LYS A 3 0.68 29.25 65.02
C LYS A 3 1.01 28.35 63.83
N ALA A 4 0.00 27.53 63.50
CA ALA A 4 -0.13 26.75 62.30
C ALA A 4 -0.11 27.63 61.04
N LEU A 5 0.42 27.09 59.95
CA LEU A 5 0.06 27.55 58.61
C LEU A 5 -0.07 26.31 57.71
N ARG A 6 -1.32 25.88 57.51
CA ARG A 6 -1.73 24.95 56.46
C ARG A 6 -1.69 25.73 55.15
N VAL A 7 -0.83 25.33 54.22
CA VAL A 7 -0.87 25.84 52.85
C VAL A 7 -1.76 24.90 52.04
N VAL A 8 -2.81 25.47 51.47
CA VAL A 8 -3.80 24.85 50.59
C VAL A 8 -3.25 24.84 49.16
N LEU A 9 -3.45 23.71 48.46
CA LEU A 9 -3.08 23.40 47.07
C LEU A 9 -3.58 24.42 46.03
N PRO A 10 -3.00 24.39 44.81
CA PRO A 10 -3.75 23.82 43.69
C PRO A 10 -2.88 22.79 42.92
N PHE A 11 -3.35 21.57 42.68
CA PHE A 11 -4.17 21.23 41.51
C PHE A 11 -3.63 21.82 40.20
N ILE A 12 -2.36 21.56 39.87
CA ILE A 12 -1.85 21.74 38.51
C ILE A 12 -2.16 20.46 37.75
N SER A 13 -3.35 20.43 37.16
CA SER A 13 -3.69 19.58 36.02
C SER A 13 -2.78 19.95 34.86
N LEU A 14 -1.61 19.32 34.77
CA LEU A 14 -0.88 19.29 33.52
C LEU A 14 -1.44 18.14 32.70
N LEU A 15 -2.47 18.46 31.90
CA LEU A 15 -2.85 17.63 30.76
C LEU A 15 -1.59 17.44 29.92
N THR A 16 -1.01 16.25 29.98
CA THR A 16 -0.03 15.80 29.01
C THR A 16 -0.75 15.77 27.67
N SER A 17 -0.56 16.82 26.88
CA SER A 17 -0.98 16.86 25.49
C SER A 17 -0.46 15.58 24.84
N LEU A 18 -1.38 14.68 24.49
CA LEU A 18 -1.14 13.69 23.45
C LEU A 18 -0.71 14.51 22.23
N ALA A 19 0.61 14.58 22.00
CA ALA A 19 1.14 14.88 20.71
C ALA A 19 0.62 13.76 19.81
N GLY A 20 -0.55 14.00 19.23
CA GLY A 20 -1.01 13.27 18.07
C GLY A 20 0.04 13.49 17.00
N THR A 21 0.98 12.56 16.94
CA THR A 21 1.63 12.24 15.67
C THR A 21 0.51 11.80 14.75
N GLU A 22 -0.14 12.76 14.11
CA GLU A 22 -0.75 12.56 12.81
C GLU A 22 0.41 12.17 11.91
N ALA A 23 0.72 10.88 11.92
CA ALA A 23 1.46 10.26 10.85
C ALA A 23 0.65 10.59 9.60
N ARG A 24 1.07 11.63 8.89
CA ARG A 24 0.65 11.86 7.52
C ARG A 24 1.01 10.57 6.81
N ALA A 25 0.02 9.73 6.58
CA ALA A 25 0.17 8.55 5.75
C ALA A 25 0.77 9.08 4.44
N ALA A 26 2.06 8.82 4.21
CA ALA A 26 2.65 9.07 2.93
C ALA A 26 1.75 8.34 1.93
N ALA A 27 1.24 9.05 0.93
CA ALA A 27 0.46 8.42 -0.12
C ALA A 27 1.36 7.34 -0.71
N GLU A 28 1.07 6.09 -0.34
CA GLU A 28 1.97 5.00 -0.64
C GLU A 28 1.92 4.76 -2.14
N ALA A 29 3.09 4.83 -2.77
CA ALA A 29 3.17 4.67 -4.21
C ALA A 29 2.81 3.24 -4.62
N LEU A 30 2.13 3.11 -5.74
CA LEU A 30 1.85 1.81 -6.34
C LEU A 30 3.18 1.16 -6.81
N PRO A 31 3.44 -0.13 -6.53
CA PRO A 31 4.69 -0.78 -6.92
C PRO A 31 4.89 -0.76 -8.43
N ILE A 32 6.13 -0.57 -8.89
CA ILE A 32 6.47 -0.60 -10.31
C ILE A 32 6.83 -2.03 -10.70
N TYR A 33 6.08 -2.62 -11.64
CA TYR A 33 6.35 -3.94 -12.18
C TYR A 33 6.97 -3.91 -13.57
N ASN A 34 7.94 -4.80 -13.79
CA ASN A 34 8.43 -5.13 -15.12
C ASN A 34 7.48 -6.14 -15.77
N PHE A 35 6.34 -5.64 -16.24
CA PHE A 35 5.33 -6.48 -16.89
C PHE A 35 5.73 -6.90 -18.31
N ASP A 36 6.69 -6.22 -18.93
CA ASP A 36 7.21 -6.63 -20.25
C ASP A 36 7.86 -8.02 -20.19
N ILE A 37 8.61 -8.33 -19.13
CA ILE A 37 9.17 -9.67 -18.92
C ILE A 37 8.04 -10.70 -18.73
N PHE A 38 7.03 -10.34 -17.94
CA PHE A 38 5.86 -11.19 -17.70
C PHE A 38 5.11 -11.48 -19.00
N CYS A 39 4.79 -10.45 -19.78
CA CYS A 39 4.07 -10.56 -21.04
C CYS A 39 4.86 -11.34 -22.09
N ARG A 40 6.17 -11.08 -22.22
CA ARG A 40 7.02 -11.83 -23.16
C ARG A 40 7.10 -13.31 -22.82
N LYS A 41 7.16 -13.66 -21.53
CA LYS A 41 7.14 -15.05 -21.06
C LYS A 41 5.79 -15.72 -21.36
N LEU A 42 4.69 -15.01 -21.11
CA LEU A 42 3.33 -15.51 -21.34
C LEU A 42 3.00 -15.66 -22.83
N SER A 43 3.44 -14.72 -23.66
CA SER A 43 3.20 -14.72 -25.09
C SER A 43 4.01 -15.78 -25.83
N GLY A 44 5.16 -16.19 -25.28
CA GLY A 44 6.07 -17.13 -25.92
C GLY A 44 6.68 -16.57 -27.22
N GLY A 45 6.79 -15.24 -27.32
CA GLY A 45 7.28 -14.54 -28.51
C GLY A 45 6.20 -14.22 -29.56
N ASP A 46 4.93 -14.53 -29.28
CA ASP A 46 3.81 -14.13 -30.13
C ASP A 46 3.48 -12.65 -29.93
N PHE A 47 3.71 -11.84 -30.97
CA PHE A 47 3.52 -10.39 -30.90
C PHE A 47 2.09 -9.98 -30.54
N ALA A 48 1.07 -10.63 -31.11
CA ALA A 48 -0.31 -10.25 -30.87
C ALA A 48 -0.73 -10.54 -29.41
N LYS A 49 -0.25 -11.66 -28.85
CA LYS A 49 -0.44 -11.98 -27.43
C LYS A 49 0.32 -11.03 -26.51
N ASP A 50 1.53 -10.63 -26.91
CA ASP A 50 2.36 -9.71 -26.13
C ASP A 50 1.72 -8.32 -26.02
N VAL A 51 1.26 -7.76 -27.15
CA VAL A 51 0.51 -6.50 -27.18
C VAL A 51 -0.76 -6.59 -26.34
N LYS A 52 -1.54 -7.66 -26.51
CA LYS A 52 -2.76 -7.87 -25.73
C LYS A 52 -2.50 -7.97 -24.23
N CYS A 53 -1.38 -8.59 -23.84
CA CYS A 53 -0.97 -8.63 -22.44
C CYS A 53 -0.63 -7.23 -21.93
N GLY A 54 0.16 -6.44 -22.67
CA GLY A 54 0.48 -5.06 -22.30
C GLY A 54 -0.76 -4.17 -22.14
N GLU A 55 -1.76 -4.31 -23.02
CA GLU A 55 -3.05 -3.61 -22.90
C GLU A 55 -3.78 -3.97 -21.59
N GLN A 56 -3.79 -5.25 -21.22
CA GLN A 56 -4.40 -5.71 -19.98
C GLN A 56 -3.66 -5.18 -18.75
N GLU A 57 -2.33 -5.16 -18.79
CA GLU A 57 -1.50 -4.62 -17.71
C GLU A 57 -1.73 -3.11 -17.53
N GLY A 58 -1.82 -2.35 -18.62
CA GLY A 58 -2.13 -0.91 -18.57
C GLY A 58 -3.53 -0.61 -18.00
N ALA A 59 -4.53 -1.41 -18.38
CA ALA A 59 -5.88 -1.30 -17.83
C ALA A 59 -5.92 -1.66 -16.33
N ALA A 60 -5.17 -2.69 -15.92
CA ALA A 60 -5.06 -3.08 -14.52
C ALA A 60 -4.36 -2.02 -13.68
N TYR A 61 -3.25 -1.45 -14.18
CA TYR A 61 -2.55 -0.33 -13.54
C TYR A 61 -3.49 0.85 -13.30
N SER A 62 -4.20 1.29 -14.34
CA SER A 62 -5.16 2.40 -14.27
C SER A 62 -6.28 2.15 -13.25
N THR A 63 -6.65 0.88 -13.03
CA THR A 63 -7.66 0.50 -12.04
C THR A 63 -7.08 0.48 -10.65
N LEU A 64 -5.89 -0.11 -10.47
CA LEU A 64 -5.20 -0.14 -9.19
C LEU A 64 -4.93 1.27 -8.70
N GLU A 65 -4.45 2.20 -9.53
CA GLU A 65 -4.21 3.60 -9.15
C GLU A 65 -5.44 4.25 -8.50
N LYS A 66 -6.63 3.97 -9.02
CA LYS A 66 -7.90 4.54 -8.51
C LYS A 66 -8.28 3.97 -7.15
N ILE A 67 -7.99 2.69 -6.90
CA ILE A 67 -8.40 2.00 -5.67
C ILE A 67 -7.28 1.90 -4.64
N TRP A 68 -6.02 2.18 -5.00
CA TRP A 68 -4.83 1.84 -4.21
C TRP A 68 -4.88 2.38 -2.78
N ALA A 69 -5.27 3.65 -2.63
CA ALA A 69 -5.39 4.29 -1.32
C ALA A 69 -6.45 3.66 -0.41
N SER A 70 -7.42 2.92 -0.98
CA SER A 70 -8.47 2.22 -0.23
C SER A 70 -8.13 0.76 0.11
N VAL A 71 -7.06 0.22 -0.47
CA VAL A 71 -6.66 -1.17 -0.23
C VAL A 71 -5.91 -1.23 1.10
N PRO A 72 -6.29 -2.12 2.03
CA PRO A 72 -5.54 -2.31 3.28
C PRO A 72 -4.10 -2.72 3.02
N GLU A 73 -3.16 -2.20 3.81
CA GLU A 73 -1.73 -2.40 3.62
C GLU A 73 -1.33 -3.88 3.56
N GLN A 74 -1.88 -4.67 4.47
CA GLN A 74 -1.66 -6.11 4.48
C GLN A 74 -2.06 -6.77 3.16
N ARG A 75 -3.15 -6.32 2.52
CA ARG A 75 -3.62 -6.89 1.25
C ARG A 75 -2.74 -6.48 0.08
N LYS A 76 -2.21 -5.25 0.10
CA LYS A 76 -1.22 -4.78 -0.89
C LYS A 76 0.03 -5.65 -0.87
N VAL A 77 0.58 -5.91 0.32
CA VAL A 77 1.78 -6.74 0.49
C VAL A 77 1.51 -8.19 0.07
N GLU A 78 0.40 -8.78 0.53
CA GLU A 78 0.02 -10.15 0.17
C GLU A 78 -0.09 -10.31 -1.35
N CYS A 79 -0.84 -9.40 -2.00
CA CYS A 79 -1.06 -9.46 -3.44
C CYS A 79 0.17 -9.07 -4.25
N HIS A 80 1.05 -8.23 -3.71
CA HIS A 80 2.36 -7.98 -4.32
C HIS A 80 3.18 -9.27 -4.43
N ASN A 81 3.22 -10.08 -3.37
CA ASN A 81 3.97 -11.34 -3.37
C ASN A 81 3.39 -12.40 -4.32
N VAL A 82 2.10 -12.30 -4.67
CA VAL A 82 1.47 -13.14 -5.70
C VAL A 82 1.81 -12.66 -7.11
N ALA A 83 1.89 -11.33 -7.27
CA ALA A 83 2.04 -10.67 -8.56
C ALA A 83 3.50 -10.48 -9.01
N TYR A 84 4.45 -10.63 -8.10
CA TYR A 84 5.87 -10.39 -8.31
C TYR A 84 6.68 -11.68 -8.18
N ASP A 85 7.54 -11.93 -9.16
CA ASP A 85 8.52 -13.01 -9.16
C ASP A 85 9.91 -12.40 -8.89
N ALA A 86 10.46 -12.67 -7.71
CA ALA A 86 11.75 -12.13 -7.29
C ALA A 86 12.95 -12.71 -8.06
N ASP A 87 12.83 -13.91 -8.61
CA ASP A 87 13.92 -14.58 -9.32
C ASP A 87 14.09 -14.00 -10.73
N SER A 88 12.97 -13.73 -11.40
CA SER A 88 12.99 -13.14 -12.75
C SER A 88 12.86 -11.62 -12.76
N GLY A 89 12.46 -11.01 -11.65
CA GLY A 89 12.09 -9.60 -11.57
C GLY A 89 10.81 -9.25 -12.32
N ALA A 90 10.08 -10.25 -12.82
CA ALA A 90 8.83 -10.05 -13.53
C ALA A 90 7.71 -9.69 -12.55
N GLY A 91 6.76 -8.86 -12.99
CA GLY A 91 5.55 -8.59 -12.21
C GLY A 91 4.35 -8.30 -13.08
N SER A 92 3.15 -8.43 -12.52
CA SER A 92 1.89 -8.20 -13.25
C SER A 92 0.90 -7.40 -12.40
N TYR A 93 0.53 -6.22 -12.89
CA TYR A 93 -0.57 -5.42 -12.34
C TYR A 93 -1.90 -6.18 -12.43
N ALA A 94 -2.13 -6.91 -13.52
CA ALA A 94 -3.33 -7.70 -13.70
C ALA A 94 -3.46 -8.82 -12.65
N LEU A 95 -2.37 -9.49 -12.29
CA LEU A 95 -2.36 -10.48 -11.20
C LEU A 95 -2.56 -9.82 -9.84
N HIS A 96 -1.92 -8.67 -9.59
CA HIS A 96 -2.08 -7.93 -8.34
C HIS A 96 -3.55 -7.51 -8.15
N LEU A 97 -4.14 -6.87 -9.17
CA LEU A 97 -5.54 -6.44 -9.16
C LEU A 97 -6.48 -7.61 -8.92
N ARG A 98 -6.31 -8.72 -9.65
CA ARG A 98 -7.14 -9.92 -9.48
C ARG A 98 -7.03 -10.48 -8.06
N CYS A 99 -5.83 -10.46 -7.46
CA CYS A 99 -5.66 -10.88 -6.08
C CYS A 99 -6.47 -9.97 -5.13
N ILE A 100 -6.37 -8.65 -5.28
CA ILE A 100 -7.14 -7.70 -4.45
C ILE A 100 -8.64 -7.95 -4.59
N GLU A 101 -9.15 -8.10 -5.81
CA GLU A 101 -10.58 -8.29 -6.09
C GLU A 101 -11.14 -9.60 -5.52
N LYS A 102 -10.35 -10.68 -5.51
CA LYS A 102 -10.78 -11.97 -4.93
C LYS A 102 -10.93 -11.95 -3.41
N GLY A 103 -10.38 -10.94 -2.73
CA GLY A 103 -10.44 -10.79 -1.28
C GLY A 103 -11.47 -9.75 -0.80
N LYS A 104 -12.24 -9.15 -1.72
CA LYS A 104 -13.39 -8.30 -1.42
C LYS A 104 -14.65 -9.13 -1.25
#